data_AF-A0A7G9QBD1-F1
#
_entry.id   AF-A0A7G9QBD1-F1
#
_cell.length_a   1.000
_cell.length_b   1.000
_cell.length_c   1.000
_cell.angle_alpha   90.00
_cell.angle_beta   90.00
_cell.angle_gamma   90.00
#
_symmetry.space_group_name_H-M   'P 1'
#
loop_
_entity.id
_entity.type
_entity.pdbx_description
1 polymer ?
#
loop_
_entity_poly.entity_id
_entity_poly.type
_entity_poly.pdbx_seq_one_letter_code
_entity_poly.pdbx_strand_id
1 'polypeptide(L)'
;MKYKIFAALSIIVPIALFIFIISKKASLEKNLVLNKGILVESKKISRGARSAVVYKHKVKGYDNYLEGTYTGIAGLFINNKIKEIYENPPAETISKDIYWLNPILKSELDRKAYFYTVFNEQKSTNSSSYIYLRLESEPFSKLSYNVEVMQYVLHKQIGRLILFFIMIFNLLLFIGAFIRYQNNKTYIVTFFIVLIYHLILVFY
;
A
#
# COMPACT_ATOMS: atom_id res chain seq x y z
N MET A 1 -32.47 24.52 -8.74
CA MET A 1 -31.92 24.21 -7.40
C MET A 1 -31.14 22.89 -7.38
N LYS A 2 -31.74 21.78 -7.82
CA LYS A 2 -31.11 20.44 -7.87
C LYS A 2 -29.71 20.39 -8.51
N TYR A 3 -29.52 20.99 -9.69
CA TYR A 3 -28.22 21.03 -10.38
C TYR A 3 -27.11 21.80 -9.63
N LYS A 4 -27.47 22.85 -8.88
CA LYS A 4 -26.49 23.59 -8.04
C LYS A 4 -26.01 22.73 -6.88
N ILE A 5 -26.94 21.95 -6.29
CA ILE A 5 -26.62 21.01 -5.22
C ILE A 5 -25.70 19.90 -5.74
N PHE A 6 -25.99 19.32 -6.91
CA PHE A 6 -25.11 18.32 -7.53
C PHE A 6 -23.71 18.86 -7.83
N ALA A 7 -23.62 20.07 -8.40
CA ALA A 7 -22.32 20.71 -8.64
C ALA A 7 -21.55 20.94 -7.34
N ALA A 8 -22.20 21.44 -6.29
CA ALA A 8 -21.57 21.63 -4.99
C ALA A 8 -21.09 20.30 -4.38
N LEU A 9 -21.94 19.26 -4.35
CA LEU A 9 -21.59 17.96 -3.78
C LEU A 9 -20.47 17.27 -4.56
N SER A 10 -20.42 17.41 -5.89
CA SER A 10 -19.34 16.87 -6.73
C SER A 10 -17.94 17.39 -6.36
N ILE A 11 -17.88 18.56 -5.71
CA ILE A 11 -16.63 19.20 -5.25
C ILE A 11 -16.40 18.98 -3.74
N ILE A 12 -17.46 19.01 -2.93
CA ILE A 12 -17.36 18.83 -1.48
C ILE A 12 -16.95 17.39 -1.13
N VAL A 13 -17.51 16.38 -1.81
CA VAL A 13 -17.22 14.96 -1.53
C VAL A 13 -15.74 14.61 -1.70
N PRO A 14 -15.04 14.96 -2.82
CA PRO A 14 -13.61 14.73 -2.96
C PRO A 14 -12.77 15.41 -1.89
N ILE A 15 -13.12 16.66 -1.53
CA ILE A 15 -12.41 17.43 -0.50
C ILE A 15 -12.57 16.76 0.87
N ALA A 16 -13.80 16.38 1.22
CA ALA A 16 -14.08 15.66 2.46
C ALA A 16 -13.33 14.31 2.53
N LEU A 17 -13.31 13.57 1.41
CA LEU A 17 -12.55 12.33 1.29
C LEU A 17 -11.04 12.58 1.47
N PHE A 18 -10.49 13.62 0.85
CA PHE A 18 -9.08 13.98 1.00
C PHE A 18 -8.72 14.28 2.46
N ILE A 19 -9.50 15.14 3.12
CA ILE A 19 -9.30 15.47 4.55
C ILE A 19 -9.40 14.21 5.41
N PHE A 20 -10.35 13.32 5.12
CA PHE A 20 -10.51 12.06 5.84
C PHE A 20 -9.28 11.14 5.67
N ILE A 21 -8.74 11.00 4.46
CA ILE A 21 -7.53 10.21 4.19
C ILE A 21 -6.34 10.78 4.95
N ILE A 22 -6.13 12.10 4.93
CA ILE A 22 -5.03 12.75 5.65
C ILE A 22 -5.17 12.56 7.16
N SER A 23 -6.39 12.67 7.70
CA SER A 23 -6.67 12.41 9.11
C SER A 23 -6.35 10.96 9.50
N LYS A 24 -6.76 9.98 8.67
CA LYS A 24 -6.43 8.56 8.88
C LYS A 24 -4.93 8.29 8.82
N LYS A 25 -4.22 8.90 7.86
CA LYS A 25 -2.75 8.86 7.79
C LYS A 25 -2.11 9.38 9.07
N ALA A 26 -2.48 10.59 9.50
CA ALA A 26 -1.92 11.20 10.71
C ALA A 26 -2.21 10.37 11.97
N SER A 27 -3.41 9.78 12.06
CA SER A 27 -3.76 8.87 13.16
C SER A 27 -2.96 7.57 13.10
N LEU A 28 -2.73 7.01 11.92
CA LEU A 28 -1.92 5.81 11.75
C LEU A 28 -0.48 6.06 12.20
N GLU A 29 0.14 7.15 11.72
CA GLU A 29 1.54 7.50 12.05
C GLU A 29 1.77 7.65 13.56
N LYS A 30 0.79 8.18 14.30
CA LYS A 30 0.85 8.25 15.78
C LYS A 30 0.81 6.89 16.47
N ASN A 31 0.27 5.88 15.81
CA ASN A 31 0.10 4.52 16.33
C ASN A 31 1.17 3.56 15.79
N LEU A 32 2.14 4.02 15.00
CA LEU A 32 3.21 3.15 14.50
C LEU A 32 4.29 2.94 15.56
N VAL A 33 4.65 1.69 15.77
CA VAL A 33 5.75 1.28 16.63
C VAL A 33 6.90 0.79 15.74
N LEU A 34 8.07 1.38 15.89
CA LEU A 34 9.28 0.93 15.21
C LEU A 34 9.82 -0.32 15.90
N ASN A 35 10.01 -1.38 15.13
CA ASN A 35 10.60 -2.64 15.58
C ASN A 35 11.90 -2.91 14.83
N LYS A 36 12.75 -3.74 15.45
CA LYS A 36 13.98 -4.27 14.87
C LYS A 36 13.99 -5.78 15.04
N GLY A 37 14.51 -6.50 14.04
CA GLY A 37 14.72 -7.94 14.15
C GLY A 37 15.62 -8.48 13.06
N ILE A 38 15.77 -9.80 13.00
CA ILE A 38 16.59 -10.50 11.99
C ILE A 38 15.65 -11.30 11.10
N LEU A 39 15.66 -11.04 9.80
CA LEU A 39 14.84 -11.79 8.83
C LEU A 39 15.40 -13.20 8.68
N VAL A 40 14.59 -14.21 8.95
CA VAL A 40 14.97 -15.63 8.80
C VAL A 40 14.29 -16.29 7.61
N GLU A 41 13.24 -15.66 7.07
CA GLU A 41 12.55 -16.14 5.89
C GLU A 41 11.91 -14.98 5.13
N SER A 42 11.90 -15.03 3.79
CA SER A 42 11.12 -14.12 2.95
C SER A 42 10.55 -14.87 1.75
N LYS A 43 9.25 -14.69 1.52
CA LYS A 43 8.50 -15.34 0.44
C LYS A 43 7.65 -14.32 -0.31
N LYS A 44 7.59 -14.46 -1.63
CA LYS A 44 6.66 -13.73 -2.50
C LYS A 44 5.50 -14.67 -2.83
N ILE A 45 4.33 -14.34 -2.35
CA ILE A 45 3.08 -15.03 -2.65
C ILE A 45 2.35 -14.20 -3.70
N SER A 46 2.26 -14.72 -4.92
CA SER A 46 1.45 -14.11 -5.97
C SER A 46 0.00 -14.51 -5.78
N ARG A 47 -0.91 -13.54 -5.61
CA ARG A 47 -2.36 -13.79 -5.59
C ARG A 47 -2.94 -13.67 -7.01
N GLY A 48 -2.53 -14.57 -7.90
CA GLY A 48 -3.17 -14.84 -9.21
C GLY A 48 -3.88 -13.65 -9.89
N ALA A 49 -5.11 -13.86 -10.35
CA ALA A 49 -5.91 -12.95 -11.20
C ALA A 49 -6.16 -11.52 -10.68
N ARG A 50 -5.66 -11.15 -9.48
CA ARG A 50 -5.85 -9.81 -8.89
C ARG A 50 -4.59 -8.92 -8.93
N SER A 51 -3.50 -9.40 -9.55
CA SER A 51 -2.20 -8.70 -9.65
C SER A 51 -1.64 -8.20 -8.31
N ALA A 52 -2.07 -8.81 -7.20
CA ALA A 52 -1.59 -8.47 -5.87
C ALA A 52 -0.38 -9.32 -5.51
N VAL A 53 0.70 -8.63 -5.14
CA VAL A 53 1.91 -9.25 -4.64
C VAL A 53 1.88 -9.18 -3.12
N VAL A 54 1.94 -10.34 -2.48
CA VAL A 54 2.07 -10.43 -1.03
C VAL A 54 3.48 -10.85 -0.69
N TYR A 55 4.18 -10.04 0.11
CA TYR A 55 5.45 -10.43 0.70
C TYR A 55 5.21 -10.88 2.13
N LYS A 56 5.71 -12.08 2.45
CA LYS A 56 5.71 -12.63 3.80
C LYS A 56 7.12 -12.75 4.32
N HIS A 57 7.34 -12.32 5.55
CA HIS A 57 8.64 -12.38 6.20
C HIS A 57 8.52 -13.02 7.58
N LYS A 58 9.46 -13.89 7.93
CA LYS A 58 9.62 -14.37 9.31
C LYS A 58 10.78 -13.63 9.95
N VAL A 59 10.57 -13.15 11.18
CA VAL A 59 11.58 -12.43 11.95
C VAL A 59 11.89 -13.22 13.22
N LYS A 60 13.19 -13.38 13.53
CA LYS A 60 13.65 -14.01 14.77
C LYS A 60 13.13 -13.21 15.98
N GLY A 61 12.45 -13.87 16.90
CA GLY A 61 11.83 -13.23 18.08
C GLY A 61 10.46 -12.59 17.82
N TYR A 62 9.86 -12.81 16.64
CA TYR A 62 8.49 -12.41 16.33
C TYR A 62 7.66 -13.64 15.97
N ASP A 63 6.60 -13.91 16.75
CA ASP A 63 5.80 -15.14 16.59
C ASP A 63 5.01 -15.16 15.29
N ASN A 64 4.54 -13.99 14.84
CA ASN A 64 3.77 -13.86 13.61
C ASN A 64 4.67 -13.62 12.39
N TYR A 65 4.20 -14.06 11.23
CA TYR A 65 4.77 -13.59 9.95
C TYR A 65 4.43 -12.11 9.75
N LEU A 66 5.37 -11.33 9.23
CA LEU A 66 5.09 -9.99 8.74
C LEU A 66 4.55 -10.10 7.31
N GLU A 67 3.38 -9.53 7.03
CA GLU A 67 2.75 -9.55 5.72
C GLU A 67 2.55 -8.13 5.16
N GLY A 68 3.06 -7.90 3.95
CA GLY A 68 2.85 -6.69 3.17
C GLY A 68 2.13 -7.06 1.87
N THR A 69 0.96 -6.47 1.62
CA THR A 69 0.20 -6.69 0.39
C THR A 69 0.30 -5.46 -0.49
N TYR A 70 0.75 -5.61 -1.74
CA TYR A 70 1.02 -4.53 -2.68
C TYR A 70 0.27 -4.75 -4.00
N THR A 71 -0.33 -3.68 -4.53
CA THR A 71 -1.07 -3.70 -5.79
C THR A 71 -0.82 -2.45 -6.60
N GLY A 72 -1.19 -2.48 -7.88
CA GLY A 72 -1.25 -1.29 -8.72
C GLY A 72 0.07 -0.52 -8.74
N ILE A 73 -0.02 0.79 -8.63
CA ILE A 73 1.13 1.70 -8.70
C ILE A 73 2.04 1.53 -7.47
N ALA A 74 1.49 1.23 -6.29
CA ALA A 74 2.30 1.05 -5.08
C ALA A 74 3.32 -0.08 -5.24
N GLY A 75 2.98 -1.15 -5.96
CA GLY A 75 3.88 -2.27 -6.23
C GLY A 75 5.16 -1.91 -7.00
N LEU A 76 5.20 -0.79 -7.71
CA LEU A 76 6.40 -0.32 -8.42
C LEU A 76 7.46 0.27 -7.50
N PHE A 77 7.07 0.69 -6.29
CA PHE A 77 7.96 1.37 -5.34
C PHE A 77 8.50 0.44 -4.23
N ILE A 78 8.18 -0.85 -4.30
CA ILE A 78 8.50 -1.82 -3.25
C ILE A 78 9.68 -2.69 -3.67
N ASN A 79 10.72 -2.66 -2.85
CA ASN A 79 11.90 -3.48 -3.05
C ASN A 79 11.63 -4.93 -2.59
N ASN A 80 11.97 -5.88 -3.46
CA ASN A 80 11.87 -7.29 -3.15
C ASN A 80 13.03 -7.74 -2.23
N LYS A 81 12.72 -8.01 -0.97
CA LYS A 81 13.71 -8.41 0.04
C LYS A 81 14.21 -9.84 -0.05
N ILE A 82 13.59 -10.68 -0.88
CA ILE A 82 13.97 -12.10 -1.01
C ILE A 82 15.44 -12.22 -1.41
N LYS A 83 15.84 -11.57 -2.50
CA LYS A 83 17.23 -11.64 -3.00
C LYS A 83 18.23 -10.92 -2.10
N GLU A 84 17.74 -10.09 -1.18
CA GLU A 84 18.60 -9.33 -0.29
C GLU A 84 19.01 -10.15 0.95
N ILE A 85 18.17 -11.09 1.40
CA ILE A 85 18.44 -11.93 2.59
C ILE A 85 19.08 -13.29 2.27
N TYR A 86 18.95 -13.78 1.04
CA TYR A 86 19.56 -15.04 0.60
C TYR A 86 20.84 -14.78 -0.18
N GLU A 87 21.80 -15.70 -0.07
CA GLU A 87 23.01 -15.68 -0.89
C GLU A 87 22.65 -15.94 -2.36
N ASN A 88 23.53 -15.49 -3.26
CA ASN A 88 23.41 -15.89 -4.66
C ASN A 88 23.76 -17.38 -4.79
N PRO A 89 23.12 -18.12 -5.71
CA PRO A 89 23.50 -19.50 -5.98
C PRO A 89 25.00 -19.56 -6.33
N PRO A 90 25.79 -20.47 -5.72
CA PRO A 90 27.18 -20.71 -6.09
C PRO A 90 27.32 -20.94 -7.61
N ALA A 91 28.45 -20.57 -8.20
CA ALA A 91 28.68 -20.70 -9.65
C ALA A 91 28.55 -22.16 -10.13
N GLU A 92 28.84 -23.12 -9.25
CA GLU A 92 28.79 -24.57 -9.51
C GLU A 92 27.37 -25.17 -9.36
N THR A 93 26.35 -24.36 -9.08
CA THR A 93 24.99 -24.85 -8.90
C THR A 93 24.42 -25.37 -10.23
N ILE A 94 24.16 -26.67 -10.28
CA ILE A 94 23.66 -27.41 -11.46
C ILE A 94 22.38 -26.76 -12.04
N SER A 95 21.49 -26.25 -11.19
CA SER A 95 20.34 -25.46 -11.60
C SER A 95 19.97 -24.42 -10.54
N LYS A 96 19.73 -23.19 -10.99
CA LYS A 96 19.24 -22.10 -10.13
C LYS A 96 17.89 -22.45 -9.49
N ASP A 97 17.04 -23.20 -10.18
CA ASP A 97 15.71 -23.55 -9.69
C ASP A 97 15.79 -24.50 -8.48
N ILE A 98 16.78 -25.40 -8.47
CA ILE A 98 17.02 -26.31 -7.34
C ILE A 98 17.55 -25.54 -6.12
N TYR A 99 18.42 -24.55 -6.33
CA TYR A 99 18.93 -23.71 -5.24
C TYR A 99 17.80 -22.97 -4.51
N TRP A 100 16.81 -22.47 -5.25
CA TRP A 100 15.68 -21.75 -4.65
C TRP A 100 14.69 -22.65 -3.90
N LEU A 101 14.85 -23.98 -3.94
CA LEU A 101 14.12 -24.89 -3.05
C LEU A 101 14.66 -24.83 -1.62
N ASN A 102 15.97 -24.65 -1.44
CA ASN A 102 16.64 -24.57 -0.14
C ASN A 102 17.77 -23.51 -0.17
N PRO A 103 17.44 -22.20 -0.28
CA PRO A 103 18.45 -21.16 -0.41
C PRO A 103 19.21 -20.92 0.90
N ILE A 104 20.48 -20.53 0.77
CA ILE A 104 21.33 -20.22 1.93
C ILE A 104 21.06 -18.78 2.37
N LEU A 105 20.90 -18.57 3.68
CA LEU A 105 20.73 -17.25 4.27
C LEU A 105 22.08 -16.54 4.39
N LYS A 106 22.10 -15.24 4.10
CA LYS A 106 23.27 -14.39 4.41
C LYS A 106 23.53 -14.32 5.93
N SER A 107 24.61 -13.66 6.31
CA SER A 107 24.95 -13.42 7.72
C SER A 107 23.79 -12.73 8.48
N GLU A 108 23.71 -12.91 9.80
CA GLU A 108 22.69 -12.21 10.60
C GLU A 108 22.85 -10.68 10.53
N LEU A 109 24.08 -10.17 10.34
CA LEU A 109 24.34 -8.73 10.21
C LEU A 109 23.66 -8.15 8.97
N ASP A 110 23.72 -8.85 7.84
CA ASP A 110 23.11 -8.41 6.57
C ASP A 110 21.58 -8.53 6.56
N ARG A 111 21.02 -9.29 7.50
CA ARG A 111 19.58 -9.58 7.59
C ARG A 111 18.88 -8.82 8.72
N LYS A 112 19.58 -7.92 9.42
CA LYS A 112 18.96 -7.01 10.38
C LYS A 112 18.00 -6.09 9.64
N ALA A 113 16.77 -6.01 10.11
CA ALA A 113 15.71 -5.24 9.48
C ALA A 113 14.97 -4.37 10.49
N TYR A 114 14.47 -3.25 9.99
CA TYR A 114 13.59 -2.32 10.67
C TYR A 114 12.24 -2.31 9.98
N PHE A 115 11.17 -2.27 10.76
CA PHE A 115 9.81 -2.22 10.25
C PHE A 115 8.88 -1.60 11.28
N TYR A 116 7.77 -1.02 10.81
CA TYR A 116 6.72 -0.50 11.68
C TYR A 116 5.57 -1.49 11.79
N THR A 117 4.99 -1.60 12.98
CA THR A 117 3.72 -2.30 13.21
C THR A 117 2.72 -1.33 13.84
N VAL A 118 1.43 -1.60 13.69
CA VAL A 118 0.40 -0.79 14.35
C VAL A 118 0.24 -1.22 15.81
N PHE A 119 0.31 -0.26 16.73
CA PHE A 119 0.02 -0.47 18.14
C PHE A 119 -1.37 -1.09 18.31
N ASN A 120 -1.47 -2.22 19.03
CA ASN A 120 -2.68 -3.00 19.24
C ASN A 120 -3.29 -3.71 18.01
N GLU A 121 -2.55 -3.94 16.91
CA GLU A 121 -3.03 -4.87 15.88
C GLU A 121 -3.20 -6.26 16.54
N GLN A 122 -4.44 -6.75 16.60
CA GLN A 122 -4.80 -7.96 17.37
C GLN A 122 -3.86 -9.11 17.03
N LYS A 123 -3.20 -9.69 18.04
CA LYS A 123 -2.31 -10.86 17.95
C LYS A 123 -3.01 -12.16 17.51
N SER A 124 -4.23 -12.09 16.98
CA SER A 124 -5.13 -13.23 16.77
C SER A 124 -4.96 -13.94 15.42
N THR A 125 -3.97 -13.55 14.61
CA THR A 125 -3.68 -14.21 13.33
C THR A 125 -2.19 -14.53 13.23
N ASN A 126 -1.86 -15.63 12.53
CA ASN A 126 -0.47 -16.07 12.26
C ASN A 126 0.37 -15.04 11.49
N SER A 127 -0.20 -13.89 11.10
CA SER A 127 0.43 -12.84 10.32
C SER A 127 0.03 -11.45 10.82
N SER A 128 1.00 -10.57 11.01
CA SER A 128 0.79 -9.15 11.34
C SER A 128 1.15 -8.28 10.14
N SER A 129 0.42 -7.19 9.93
CA SER A 129 0.78 -6.24 8.88
C SER A 129 2.06 -5.50 9.29
N TYR A 130 2.95 -5.26 8.34
CA TYR A 130 4.06 -4.34 8.55
C TYR A 130 3.93 -3.14 7.62
N ILE A 131 4.61 -2.06 7.99
CA ILE A 131 4.81 -0.88 7.15
C ILE A 131 6.31 -0.63 7.07
N TYR A 132 6.80 -0.43 5.85
CA TYR A 132 8.16 0.02 5.56
C TYR A 132 9.25 -0.89 6.16
N LEU A 133 9.27 -2.13 5.69
CA LEU A 133 10.32 -3.08 6.03
C LEU A 133 11.57 -2.80 5.18
N ARG A 134 12.66 -2.46 5.87
CA ARG A 134 13.97 -2.18 5.26
C ARG A 134 15.08 -2.94 5.99
N LEU A 135 16.15 -3.26 5.29
CA LEU A 135 17.36 -3.75 5.94
C LEU A 135 18.11 -2.60 6.62
N GLU A 136 18.92 -2.92 7.63
CA GLU A 136 19.75 -1.95 8.35
C GLU A 136 20.78 -1.28 7.42
N SER A 137 21.27 -2.02 6.41
CA SER A 137 22.17 -1.52 5.37
C SER A 137 21.51 -0.54 4.40
N GLU A 138 20.17 -0.44 4.37
CA GLU A 138 19.46 0.41 3.44
C GLU A 138 19.19 1.80 4.01
N PRO A 139 19.41 2.87 3.22
CA PRO A 139 19.09 4.21 3.63
C PRO A 139 17.57 4.39 3.80
N PHE A 140 17.19 5.28 4.70
CA PHE A 140 15.78 5.63 4.88
C PHE A 140 15.25 6.37 3.65
N SER A 141 14.17 5.85 3.06
CA SER A 141 13.43 6.40 1.93
C SER A 141 12.08 6.94 2.42
N LYS A 142 12.00 8.28 2.52
CA LYS A 142 10.75 8.96 2.89
C LYS A 142 9.62 8.69 1.90
N LEU A 143 9.95 8.51 0.61
CA LEU A 143 8.97 8.21 -0.42
C LEU A 143 8.36 6.83 -0.21
N SER A 144 9.18 5.79 -0.09
CA SER A 144 8.74 4.41 0.13
C SER A 144 7.93 4.29 1.43
N TYR A 145 8.40 4.92 2.51
CA TYR A 145 7.65 4.99 3.77
C TYR A 145 6.25 5.59 3.57
N ASN A 146 6.15 6.77 2.95
CA ASN A 146 4.85 7.41 2.72
C ASN A 146 3.94 6.59 1.80
N VAL A 147 4.52 5.90 0.81
CA VAL A 147 3.76 5.03 -0.09
C VAL A 147 3.12 3.89 0.69
N GLU A 148 3.90 3.19 1.52
CA GLU A 148 3.38 2.07 2.32
C GLU A 148 2.36 2.52 3.37
N VAL A 149 2.59 3.67 4.02
CA VAL A 149 1.62 4.27 4.96
C VAL A 149 0.30 4.58 4.25
N MET A 150 0.35 5.27 3.11
CA MET A 150 -0.85 5.61 2.35
C MET A 150 -1.58 4.36 1.85
N GLN A 151 -0.83 3.37 1.40
CA GLN A 151 -1.42 2.12 0.94
C GLN A 151 -2.14 1.38 2.08
N TYR A 152 -1.52 1.35 3.27
CA TYR A 152 -2.17 0.80 4.46
C TYR A 152 -3.48 1.53 4.76
N VAL A 153 -3.48 2.87 4.75
CA VAL A 153 -4.70 3.67 4.97
C VAL A 153 -5.78 3.33 3.94
N LEU A 154 -5.45 3.39 2.64
CA LEU A 154 -6.41 3.20 1.57
C LEU A 154 -6.96 1.77 1.52
N HIS A 155 -6.14 0.74 1.79
CA HIS A 155 -6.55 -0.66 1.64
C HIS A 155 -7.05 -1.31 2.92
N LYS A 156 -6.40 -1.05 4.07
CA LYS A 156 -6.73 -1.71 5.34
C LYS A 156 -7.73 -0.91 6.18
N GLN A 157 -7.63 0.42 6.19
CA GLN A 157 -8.51 1.26 7.03
C GLN A 157 -9.75 1.75 6.31
N ILE A 158 -9.63 2.13 5.02
CA ILE A 158 -10.74 2.64 4.22
C ILE A 158 -11.35 1.51 3.39
N GLY A 159 -10.52 0.76 2.66
CA GLY A 159 -10.97 -0.33 1.80
C GLY A 159 -11.31 0.13 0.39
N ARG A 160 -10.86 -0.65 -0.59
CA ARG A 160 -10.98 -0.30 -2.02
C ARG A 160 -12.42 -0.23 -2.53
N LEU A 161 -13.30 -1.09 -2.01
CA LEU A 161 -14.71 -1.06 -2.40
C LEU A 161 -15.38 0.25 -1.99
N ILE A 162 -15.05 0.78 -0.81
CA ILE A 162 -15.57 2.06 -0.35
C ILE A 162 -15.08 3.19 -1.28
N LEU A 163 -13.79 3.22 -1.60
CA LEU A 163 -13.23 4.20 -2.55
C LEU A 163 -13.89 4.11 -3.93
N PHE A 164 -14.13 2.89 -4.41
CA PHE A 164 -14.83 2.65 -5.67
C PHE A 164 -16.28 3.17 -5.66
N PHE A 165 -17.06 2.87 -4.61
CA PHE A 165 -18.43 3.38 -4.52
C PHE A 165 -18.49 4.90 -4.36
N ILE A 166 -17.54 5.53 -3.64
CA ILE A 166 -17.44 6.99 -3.57
C ILE A 166 -17.16 7.57 -4.95
N MET A 167 -16.26 6.96 -5.74
CA MET A 167 -16.01 7.38 -7.12
C MET A 167 -17.28 7.31 -7.99
N ILE A 168 -18.03 6.21 -7.93
CA ILE A 168 -19.28 6.05 -8.70
C ILE A 168 -20.32 7.08 -8.26
N PHE A 169 -20.51 7.28 -6.96
CA PHE A 169 -21.40 8.30 -6.43
C PHE A 169 -21.03 9.70 -6.93
N ASN A 170 -19.74 10.02 -6.92
CA ASN A 170 -19.24 11.30 -7.40
C ASN A 170 -19.47 11.48 -8.92
N LEU A 171 -19.25 10.43 -9.70
CA LEU A 171 -19.52 10.43 -11.14
C LEU A 171 -20.99 10.73 -11.45
N LEU A 172 -21.93 10.14 -10.69
CA LEU A 172 -23.36 10.43 -10.83
C LEU A 172 -23.69 11.90 -10.52
N LEU A 173 -23.05 12.49 -9.51
CA LEU A 173 -23.22 13.93 -9.19
C LEU A 173 -22.70 14.81 -10.33
N PHE A 174 -21.54 14.49 -10.91
CA PHE A 174 -21.00 15.20 -12.06
C PHE A 174 -21.90 15.10 -13.28
N ILE A 175 -22.36 13.90 -13.64
CA ILE A 175 -23.29 13.69 -14.77
C ILE A 175 -24.57 14.51 -14.56
N GLY A 176 -25.14 14.45 -13.35
CA GLY A 176 -26.33 15.21 -13.00
C GLY A 176 -26.14 16.71 -13.17
N ALA A 177 -25.00 17.26 -12.75
CA ALA A 177 -24.68 18.68 -12.90
C ALA A 177 -24.29 19.07 -14.34
N PHE A 178 -23.68 18.17 -15.10
CA PHE A 178 -23.19 18.40 -16.47
C PHE A 178 -24.32 18.84 -17.41
N ILE A 179 -25.53 18.31 -17.23
CA ILE A 179 -26.76 18.70 -17.96
C ILE A 179 -26.95 20.23 -18.00
N ARG A 180 -26.55 20.93 -16.93
CA ARG A 180 -26.67 22.40 -16.84
C ARG A 180 -25.36 23.15 -17.08
N TYR A 181 -24.22 22.54 -16.76
CA TYR A 181 -22.91 23.22 -16.74
C TYR A 181 -21.96 22.78 -17.86
N GLN A 182 -22.43 22.07 -18.89
CA GLN A 182 -21.60 21.60 -20.01
C GLN A 182 -20.82 22.71 -20.74
N ASN A 183 -21.30 23.95 -20.74
CA ASN A 183 -20.60 25.08 -21.38
C ASN A 183 -19.61 25.79 -20.43
N ASN A 184 -19.59 25.42 -19.15
CA ASN A 184 -18.68 25.99 -18.16
C ASN A 184 -17.34 25.24 -18.18
N LYS A 185 -16.36 25.81 -18.89
CA LYS A 185 -15.01 25.23 -19.02
C LYS A 185 -14.37 24.91 -17.67
N THR A 186 -14.51 25.77 -16.68
CA THR A 186 -13.96 25.55 -15.34
C THR A 186 -14.56 24.32 -14.68
N TYR A 187 -15.87 24.12 -14.80
CA TYR A 187 -16.54 22.94 -14.23
C TYR A 187 -16.07 21.64 -14.90
N ILE A 188 -15.89 21.65 -16.23
CA ILE A 188 -15.38 20.50 -16.99
C ILE A 188 -13.95 20.14 -16.57
N VAL A 189 -13.08 21.15 -16.41
CA VAL A 189 -11.70 20.91 -15.94
C VAL A 189 -11.69 20.32 -14.53
N THR A 190 -12.51 20.85 -13.63
CA THR A 190 -12.66 20.30 -12.26
C THR A 190 -13.12 18.84 -12.29
N PHE A 191 -14.04 18.48 -13.19
CA PHE A 191 -14.44 17.09 -13.37
C PHE A 191 -13.26 16.18 -13.70
N PHE A 192 -12.41 16.54 -14.67
CA PHE A 192 -11.25 15.72 -15.02
C PHE A 192 -10.24 15.60 -13.89
N ILE A 193 -9.97 16.68 -13.16
CA ILE A 193 -9.09 16.66 -11.98
C ILE A 193 -9.63 15.69 -10.92
N VAL A 194 -10.92 15.80 -10.60
CA VAL A 194 -11.56 14.93 -9.60
C VAL A 194 -11.62 13.48 -10.07
N LEU A 195 -11.85 13.23 -11.36
CA LEU A 195 -11.83 11.88 -11.92
C LEU A 195 -10.44 11.25 -11.79
N ILE A 196 -9.39 11.97 -12.19
CA ILE A 196 -7.99 11.51 -12.05
C ILE A 196 -7.66 11.22 -10.59
N TYR A 197 -8.08 12.10 -9.67
CA TYR A 197 -7.90 11.89 -8.24
C TYR A 197 -8.52 10.56 -7.77
N HIS A 198 -9.76 10.26 -8.16
CA HIS A 198 -10.39 8.98 -7.77
C HIS A 198 -9.74 7.78 -8.44
N LEU A 199 -9.34 7.88 -9.71
CA LEU A 199 -8.61 6.82 -10.39
C LEU A 199 -7.30 6.51 -9.67
N ILE A 200 -6.56 7.54 -9.26
CA ILE A 200 -5.35 7.37 -8.42
C ILE A 200 -5.73 6.62 -7.15
N LEU A 201 -6.75 7.02 -6.41
CA LEU A 201 -7.13 6.35 -5.16
C LEU A 201 -7.54 4.88 -5.32
N VAL A 202 -8.22 4.53 -6.40
CA VAL A 202 -8.71 3.16 -6.66
C VAL A 202 -7.59 2.25 -7.15
N PHE A 203 -6.66 2.78 -7.97
CA PHE A 203 -5.55 2.01 -8.55
C PHE A 203 -4.24 2.09 -7.76
N TYR A 204 -4.17 2.91 -6.72
CA TYR A 204 -3.15 2.83 -5.69
C TYR A 204 -3.25 1.49 -4.95
#